data_AF-A0A925KJ58-F1
#
_entry.id   AF-A0A925KJ58-F1
#
_cell.length_a   1.000
_cell.length_b   1.000
_cell.length_c   1.000
_cell.angle_alpha   90.00
_cell.angle_beta   90.00
_cell.angle_gamma   90.00
#
_symmetry.space_group_name_H-M   'P 1'
#
loop_
_entity.id
_entity.type
_entity.pdbx_description
1 polymer ?
#
loop_
_entity_poly.entity_id
_entity_poly.type
_entity_poly.pdbx_seq_one_letter_code
_entity_poly.pdbx_strand_id
1 'polypeptide(L)'
;PFGRLIAWDPVAQKEVWRQEQVSPWNGGTLSTAGNLVFQGTADGRFVAYDARDGKKLWETPTGTGVVAAPITYEVDGRQYVSIAVGWGGVYGLAARATDRKGPGTVYTFAIGGTAKAPEFVAYQLGALVQGVPYDPKLVPDGTALYVSNCVFCHGVPGVDRGGNIPNLGYSEQAVIANLDRFVYSAEMGKKGMPDFTGKLSADEVEKIKAFIQGTADAIRPK
;
A
#
# COMPACT_ATOMS: atom_id res chain seq x y z
N PRO A 1 2.67 -3.88 12.92
CA PRO A 1 3.22 -5.14 12.38
C PRO A 1 4.55 -4.87 11.66
N PHE A 2 5.50 -5.80 11.73
CA PHE A 2 6.78 -5.74 11.01
C PHE A 2 6.87 -6.91 10.03
N GLY A 3 7.69 -6.77 8.99
CA GLY A 3 7.99 -7.85 8.05
C GLY A 3 9.40 -8.37 8.26
N ARG A 4 9.71 -9.54 7.70
CA ARG A 4 11.07 -10.07 7.65
C ARG A 4 11.26 -10.99 6.45
N LEU A 5 12.47 -10.99 5.91
CA LEU A 5 12.95 -12.03 5.00
C LEU A 5 13.61 -13.11 5.83
N ILE A 6 13.14 -14.35 5.70
CA ILE A 6 13.66 -15.51 6.44
C ILE A 6 14.31 -16.47 5.45
N ALA A 7 15.55 -16.85 5.72
CA ALA A 7 16.11 -18.08 5.18
C ALA A 7 15.79 -19.22 6.12
N TRP A 8 14.97 -20.14 5.64
CA TRP A 8 14.55 -21.32 6.38
C TRP A 8 15.27 -22.55 5.87
N ASP A 9 15.89 -23.31 6.76
CA ASP A 9 16.37 -24.66 6.47
C ASP A 9 15.21 -25.64 6.66
N PRO A 10 14.67 -26.25 5.59
CA PRO A 10 13.56 -27.17 5.70
C PRO A 10 13.96 -28.54 6.27
N VAL A 11 15.24 -28.91 6.19
CA VAL A 11 15.76 -30.20 6.71
C VAL A 11 15.94 -30.09 8.21
N ALA A 12 16.64 -29.05 8.66
CA ALA A 12 16.84 -28.79 10.09
C ALA A 12 15.63 -28.11 10.75
N GLN A 13 14.62 -27.70 9.97
CA GLN A 13 13.43 -26.97 10.42
C GLN A 13 13.75 -25.77 11.30
N LYS A 14 14.71 -24.95 10.86
CA LYS A 14 15.17 -23.79 11.62
C LYS A 14 15.49 -22.62 10.72
N GLU A 15 15.40 -21.43 11.30
CA GLU A 15 15.90 -20.22 10.67
C GLU A 15 17.43 -20.25 10.61
N VAL A 16 17.99 -20.00 9.43
CA VAL A 16 19.44 -19.85 9.21
C VAL A 16 19.84 -18.40 9.45
N TRP A 17 19.09 -17.47 8.87
CA TRP A 17 19.25 -16.03 9.05
C TRP A 17 17.93 -15.31 8.77
N ARG A 18 17.84 -14.05 9.23
CA ARG A 18 16.73 -13.15 8.91
C ARG A 18 17.22 -11.74 8.56
N GLN A 19 16.41 -11.02 7.79
CA GLN A 19 16.50 -9.57 7.62
C GLN A 19 15.17 -8.93 8.04
N GLU A 20 15.22 -8.07 9.06
CA GLU A 20 14.04 -7.33 9.53
C GLU A 20 13.67 -6.23 8.52
N GLN A 21 12.37 -6.02 8.34
CA GLN A 21 11.82 -5.02 7.43
C GLN A 21 10.93 -4.05 8.21
N VAL A 22 10.97 -2.78 7.79
CA VAL A 22 10.23 -1.69 8.47
C VAL A 22 8.71 -1.84 8.41
N SER A 23 8.20 -2.66 7.49
CA SER A 23 6.77 -2.88 7.24
C SER A 23 6.52 -4.34 6.85
N PRO A 24 5.33 -4.90 7.12
CA PRO A 24 4.92 -6.17 6.53
C PRO A 24 4.72 -6.04 5.01
N TRP A 25 4.27 -7.11 4.36
CA TRP A 25 3.81 -7.05 2.96
C TRP A 25 4.91 -6.72 1.95
N ASN A 26 6.13 -7.16 2.23
CA ASN A 26 7.25 -7.12 1.29
C ASN A 26 7.03 -8.12 0.14
N GLY A 27 7.76 -7.94 -0.95
CA GLY A 27 7.61 -8.74 -2.16
C GLY A 27 8.16 -10.15 -2.04
N GLY A 28 7.84 -10.94 -3.06
CA GLY A 28 8.40 -12.27 -3.26
C GLY A 28 9.92 -12.23 -3.50
N THR A 29 10.53 -13.41 -3.47
CA THR A 29 11.99 -13.57 -3.56
C THR A 29 12.42 -14.30 -4.83
N LEU A 30 13.68 -14.11 -5.22
CA LEU A 30 14.36 -14.87 -6.28
C LEU A 30 15.74 -15.28 -5.79
N SER A 31 16.03 -16.58 -5.78
CA SER A 31 17.38 -17.11 -5.51
C SER A 31 18.09 -17.47 -6.81
N THR A 32 19.41 -17.32 -6.84
CA THR A 32 20.23 -17.64 -8.03
C THR A 32 21.46 -18.47 -7.66
N ALA A 33 22.05 -19.18 -8.63
CA ALA A 33 23.29 -19.92 -8.45
C ALA A 33 24.51 -19.02 -8.11
N GLY A 34 24.40 -17.70 -8.27
CA GLY A 34 25.42 -16.73 -7.91
C GLY A 34 25.51 -16.41 -6.40
N ASN A 35 24.90 -17.22 -5.53
CA ASN A 35 24.73 -16.95 -4.09
C ASN A 35 24.00 -15.63 -3.79
N LEU A 36 22.99 -15.30 -4.59
CA LEU A 36 22.16 -14.10 -4.41
C LEU A 36 20.70 -14.45 -4.15
N VAL A 37 20.08 -13.70 -3.25
CA VAL A 37 18.63 -13.60 -3.07
C VAL A 37 18.19 -12.16 -3.36
N PHE A 38 17.25 -11.98 -4.28
CA PHE A 38 16.65 -10.67 -4.59
C PHE A 38 15.28 -10.56 -3.95
N GLN A 39 14.94 -9.36 -3.44
CA GLN A 39 13.61 -9.06 -2.90
C GLN A 39 13.26 -7.58 -3.11
N GLY A 40 12.01 -7.31 -3.48
CA GLY A 40 11.42 -5.98 -3.40
C GLY A 40 10.79 -5.72 -2.01
N THR A 41 10.90 -4.52 -1.48
CA THR A 41 10.42 -4.18 -0.13
C THR A 41 9.22 -3.24 -0.15
N ALA A 42 8.41 -3.28 0.92
CA ALA A 42 7.25 -2.41 1.08
C ALA A 42 7.63 -0.91 1.18
N ASP A 43 8.85 -0.61 1.64
CA ASP A 43 9.42 0.74 1.70
C ASP A 43 10.08 1.19 0.38
N GLY A 44 9.84 0.47 -0.72
CA GLY A 44 10.14 0.91 -2.07
C GLY A 44 11.62 0.78 -2.46
N ARG A 45 12.26 -0.31 -2.04
CA ARG A 45 13.61 -0.70 -2.48
C ARG A 45 13.56 -2.03 -3.21
N PHE A 46 14.53 -2.25 -4.09
CA PHE A 46 14.88 -3.56 -4.62
C PHE A 46 16.27 -3.92 -4.14
N VAL A 47 16.39 -5.06 -3.48
CA VAL A 47 17.56 -5.41 -2.66
C VAL A 47 18.10 -6.76 -3.10
N ALA A 48 19.43 -6.89 -3.17
CA ALA A 48 20.14 -8.15 -3.31
C ALA A 48 20.89 -8.48 -2.02
N TYR A 49 20.70 -9.71 -1.54
CA TYR A 49 21.32 -10.26 -0.34
C TYR A 49 22.23 -11.42 -0.71
N ASP A 50 23.29 -11.64 0.06
CA ASP A 50 24.05 -12.88 0.03
C ASP A 50 23.17 -14.02 0.55
N ALA A 51 23.04 -15.10 -0.22
CA ALA A 51 22.16 -16.22 0.13
C ALA A 51 22.62 -16.97 1.39
N ARG A 52 23.90 -16.88 1.76
CA ARG A 52 24.50 -17.69 2.83
C ARG A 52 24.25 -17.11 4.21
N ASP A 53 24.34 -15.79 4.33
CA ASP A 53 24.28 -15.09 5.62
C ASP A 53 23.24 -13.94 5.65
N GLY A 54 22.56 -13.69 4.53
CA GLY A 54 21.55 -12.65 4.40
C GLY A 54 22.14 -11.23 4.34
N LYS A 55 23.47 -11.06 4.21
CA LYS A 55 24.09 -9.74 4.14
C LYS A 55 23.58 -8.97 2.93
N LYS A 56 23.13 -7.72 3.13
CA LYS A 56 22.78 -6.82 2.03
C LYS A 56 24.03 -6.49 1.20
N LEU A 57 24.00 -6.81 -0.09
CA LEU A 57 25.10 -6.57 -1.03
C LEU A 57 24.84 -5.36 -1.92
N TRP A 58 23.56 -5.12 -2.26
CA TRP A 58 23.16 -4.03 -3.14
C TRP A 58 21.70 -3.64 -2.90
N GLU A 59 21.36 -2.38 -3.13
CA GLU A 59 19.98 -1.90 -3.17
C GLU A 59 19.81 -0.71 -4.11
N THR A 60 18.58 -0.51 -4.59
CA THR A 60 18.18 0.67 -5.35
C THR A 60 16.74 1.07 -5.03
N PRO A 61 16.38 2.36 -5.04
CA PRO A 61 14.99 2.78 -4.90
C PRO A 61 14.15 2.38 -6.13
N THR A 62 12.91 2.01 -5.89
CA THR A 62 11.91 1.68 -6.93
C THR A 62 10.72 2.66 -6.97
N GLY A 63 10.76 3.68 -6.10
CA GLY A 63 9.76 4.74 -6.03
C GLY A 63 8.54 4.39 -5.19
N THR A 64 7.98 3.19 -5.33
CA THR A 64 6.83 2.73 -4.53
C THR A 64 7.08 1.31 -4.01
N GLY A 65 6.26 0.85 -3.05
CA GLY A 65 6.41 -0.47 -2.45
C GLY A 65 6.25 -1.60 -3.47
N VAL A 66 6.95 -2.70 -3.22
CA VAL A 66 7.03 -3.83 -4.15
C VAL A 66 6.44 -5.08 -3.52
N VAL A 67 5.51 -5.74 -4.22
CA VAL A 67 4.85 -6.98 -3.78
C VAL A 67 5.13 -8.17 -4.69
N ALA A 68 5.47 -7.94 -5.96
CA ALA A 68 5.77 -9.01 -6.91
C ALA A 68 7.11 -9.68 -6.60
N ALA A 69 7.25 -10.93 -7.03
CA ALA A 69 8.55 -11.59 -7.07
C ALA A 69 9.38 -11.10 -8.28
N PRO A 70 10.69 -10.89 -8.13
CA PRO A 70 11.59 -10.67 -9.26
C PRO A 70 11.78 -11.94 -10.10
N ILE A 71 12.18 -11.75 -11.36
CA ILE A 71 12.61 -12.82 -12.29
C ILE A 71 14.01 -12.50 -12.82
N THR A 72 14.73 -13.52 -13.31
CA THR A 72 15.99 -13.33 -14.04
C THR A 72 15.99 -14.16 -15.32
N TYR A 73 16.65 -13.65 -16.35
CA TYR A 73 16.76 -14.27 -17.68
C TYR A 73 18.03 -13.79 -18.38
N GLU A 74 18.38 -14.43 -19.48
CA GLU A 74 19.52 -14.06 -20.33
C GLU A 74 19.03 -13.62 -21.71
N VAL A 75 19.68 -12.59 -22.27
CA VAL A 75 19.53 -12.15 -23.66
C VAL A 75 20.92 -11.90 -24.22
N ASP A 76 21.27 -12.55 -25.33
CA ASP A 76 22.55 -12.41 -26.03
C ASP A 76 23.79 -12.54 -25.11
N GLY A 77 23.78 -13.53 -24.21
CA GLY A 77 24.88 -13.77 -23.27
C GLY A 77 24.94 -12.80 -22.09
N ARG A 78 23.96 -11.89 -21.95
CA ARG A 78 23.87 -10.94 -20.83
C ARG A 78 22.69 -11.29 -19.93
N GLN A 79 22.98 -11.46 -18.63
CA GLN A 79 21.96 -11.70 -17.61
C GLN A 79 21.26 -10.39 -17.20
N TYR A 80 19.93 -10.49 -17.05
CA TYR A 80 19.05 -9.44 -16.57
C TYR A 80 18.23 -9.91 -15.38
N VAL A 81 17.88 -8.98 -14.48
CA VAL A 81 16.95 -9.21 -13.37
C VAL A 81 15.82 -8.18 -13.51
N SER A 82 14.57 -8.64 -13.60
CA SER A 82 13.41 -7.77 -13.77
C SER A 82 12.42 -7.92 -12.62
N ILE A 83 11.75 -6.82 -12.28
CA ILE A 83 10.72 -6.80 -11.24
C ILE A 83 9.60 -5.84 -11.63
N ALA A 84 8.36 -6.32 -11.55
CA ALA A 84 7.16 -5.52 -11.74
C ALA A 84 6.82 -4.80 -10.43
N VAL A 85 6.98 -3.49 -10.41
CA VAL A 85 6.77 -2.65 -9.23
C VAL A 85 5.41 -1.99 -9.32
N GLY A 86 4.61 -2.18 -8.27
CA GLY A 86 3.30 -1.56 -8.09
C GLY A 86 2.77 -1.94 -6.71
N TRP A 87 2.57 -0.94 -5.85
CA TRP A 87 2.06 -1.18 -4.51
C TRP A 87 0.58 -1.57 -4.55
N GLY A 88 0.22 -2.64 -3.83
CA GLY A 88 -1.15 -3.14 -3.82
C GLY A 88 -1.31 -4.47 -3.10
N GLY A 89 -2.29 -5.27 -3.55
CA GLY A 89 -2.81 -6.39 -2.77
C GLY A 89 -3.64 -5.90 -1.58
N VAL A 90 -4.23 -6.82 -0.81
CA VAL A 90 -5.21 -6.49 0.24
C VAL A 90 -4.68 -5.48 1.27
N TYR A 91 -3.44 -5.63 1.74
CA TYR A 91 -2.84 -4.68 2.67
C TYR A 91 -2.53 -3.32 2.01
N GLY A 92 -2.07 -3.35 0.77
CA GLY A 92 -1.68 -2.15 0.03
C GLY A 92 -2.85 -1.28 -0.44
N LEU A 93 -4.10 -1.70 -0.23
CA LEU A 93 -5.27 -0.85 -0.45
C LEU A 93 -5.28 0.33 0.53
N ALA A 94 -5.13 0.04 1.82
CA ALA A 94 -5.33 0.99 2.92
C ALA A 94 -4.04 1.47 3.59
N ALA A 95 -2.93 0.74 3.44
CA ALA A 95 -1.65 1.07 4.08
C ALA A 95 -0.53 1.24 3.06
N ARG A 96 0.55 1.91 3.46
CA ARG A 96 1.81 2.03 2.70
C ARG A 96 3.00 2.30 3.63
N ALA A 97 4.20 1.97 3.16
CA ALA A 97 5.47 2.24 3.84
C ALA A 97 6.39 3.21 3.07
N THR A 98 5.84 3.93 2.08
CA THR A 98 6.55 4.97 1.33
C THR A 98 5.77 6.28 1.36
N ASP A 99 6.48 7.40 1.28
CA ASP A 99 5.89 8.72 1.05
C ASP A 99 6.01 9.14 -0.42
N ARG A 100 6.02 8.15 -1.31
CA ARG A 100 6.15 8.31 -2.75
C ARG A 100 5.07 7.47 -3.46
N LYS A 101 4.66 7.90 -4.64
CA LYS A 101 3.77 7.15 -5.52
C LYS A 101 4.29 7.17 -6.94
N GLY A 102 3.89 6.16 -7.70
CA GLY A 102 4.20 6.05 -9.12
C GLY A 102 3.24 5.11 -9.81
N PRO A 103 3.15 5.16 -11.15
CA PRO A 103 2.44 4.16 -11.91
C PRO A 103 3.14 2.79 -11.78
N GLY A 104 2.40 1.72 -12.07
CA GLY A 104 3.00 0.39 -12.22
C GLY A 104 4.12 0.44 -13.25
N THR A 105 5.30 -0.06 -12.91
CA THR A 105 6.51 0.05 -13.72
C THR A 105 7.32 -1.24 -13.65
N VAL A 106 7.82 -1.72 -14.80
CA VAL A 106 8.80 -2.81 -14.83
C VAL A 106 10.19 -2.21 -14.76
N TYR A 107 10.97 -2.63 -13.78
CA TYR A 107 12.39 -2.30 -13.68
C TYR A 107 13.22 -3.50 -14.10
N THR A 108 14.23 -3.27 -14.93
CA THR A 108 15.17 -4.30 -15.39
C THR A 108 16.61 -3.85 -15.14
N PHE A 109 17.37 -4.70 -14.47
CA PHE A 109 18.73 -4.45 -14.03
C PHE A 109 19.70 -5.41 -14.72
N ALA A 110 20.89 -4.93 -15.03
CA ALA A 110 22.01 -5.73 -15.51
C ALA A 110 23.32 -5.09 -15.03
N ILE A 111 24.39 -5.88 -14.93
CA ILE A 111 25.71 -5.36 -14.60
C ILE A 111 26.11 -4.29 -15.63
N GLY A 112 26.61 -3.15 -15.14
CA GLY A 112 26.98 -2.00 -15.96
C GLY A 112 25.82 -1.21 -16.58
N GLY A 113 24.57 -1.45 -16.17
CA GLY A 113 23.43 -0.66 -16.60
C GLY A 113 23.52 0.80 -16.13
N THR A 114 23.27 1.76 -17.03
CA THR A 114 23.36 3.21 -16.76
C THR A 114 22.05 3.96 -17.05
N ALA A 115 20.96 3.24 -17.31
CA ALA A 115 19.65 3.84 -17.53
C ALA A 115 19.24 4.67 -16.31
N LYS A 116 18.73 5.88 -16.55
CA LYS A 116 18.25 6.75 -15.48
C LYS A 116 16.97 6.17 -14.89
N ALA A 117 16.87 6.18 -13.57
CA ALA A 117 15.62 5.89 -12.88
C ALA A 117 14.55 6.90 -13.28
N PRO A 118 13.26 6.51 -13.33
CA PRO A 118 12.16 7.46 -13.49
C PRO A 118 12.12 8.43 -12.30
N GLU A 119 11.53 9.60 -12.51
CA GLU A 119 11.29 10.53 -11.42
C GLU A 119 10.25 9.96 -10.44
N PHE A 120 10.57 10.01 -9.15
CA PHE A 120 9.66 9.58 -8.11
C PHE A 120 8.82 10.76 -7.63
N VAL A 121 7.50 10.59 -7.62
CA VAL A 121 6.57 11.64 -7.19
C VAL A 121 6.27 11.47 -5.70
N ALA A 122 6.37 12.56 -4.94
CA ALA A 122 5.97 12.54 -3.53
C ALA A 122 4.48 12.22 -3.39
N TYR A 123 4.13 11.38 -2.43
CA TYR A 123 2.75 11.14 -2.05
C TYR A 123 2.23 12.36 -1.29
N GLN A 124 1.24 13.05 -1.86
CA GLN A 124 0.55 14.16 -1.23
C GLN A 124 -0.54 13.60 -0.31
N LEU A 125 -0.23 13.45 0.98
CA LEU A 125 -1.25 13.12 1.99
C LEU A 125 -1.98 14.41 2.37
N GLY A 126 -3.30 14.40 2.28
CA GLY A 126 -4.12 15.52 2.72
C GLY A 126 -4.00 15.77 4.24
N ALA A 127 -4.51 16.91 4.69
CA ALA A 127 -4.71 17.13 6.11
C ALA A 127 -5.80 16.19 6.66
N LEU A 128 -5.73 15.87 7.95
CA LEU A 128 -6.78 15.11 8.61
C LEU A 128 -8.10 15.88 8.56
N VAL A 129 -9.13 15.27 7.97
CA VAL A 129 -10.42 15.89 7.67
C VAL A 129 -11.03 16.52 8.91
N GLN A 130 -11.57 17.72 8.76
CA GLN A 130 -12.13 18.50 9.86
C GLN A 130 -13.28 19.38 9.39
N GLY A 131 -14.19 19.69 10.30
CA GLY A 131 -15.26 20.66 10.05
C GLY A 131 -16.40 20.13 9.17
N VAL A 132 -16.55 18.81 9.02
CA VAL A 132 -17.81 18.23 8.52
C VAL A 132 -18.82 18.21 9.67
N PRO A 133 -20.00 18.86 9.56
CA PRO A 133 -21.02 18.75 10.59
C PRO A 133 -21.52 17.31 10.72
N TYR A 134 -21.64 16.80 11.96
CA TYR A 134 -22.20 15.48 12.24
C TYR A 134 -22.85 15.43 13.63
N ASP A 135 -23.78 14.50 13.83
CA ASP A 135 -24.28 14.13 15.17
C ASP A 135 -23.40 13.00 15.75
N PRO A 136 -22.69 13.23 16.87
CA PRO A 136 -21.87 12.20 17.51
C PRO A 136 -22.65 10.93 17.90
N LYS A 137 -23.96 11.01 18.12
CA LYS A 137 -24.81 9.85 18.45
C LYS A 137 -24.91 8.85 17.30
N LEU A 138 -24.64 9.28 16.07
CA LEU A 138 -24.70 8.43 14.87
C LEU A 138 -23.41 7.65 14.61
N VAL A 139 -22.32 7.94 15.34
CA VAL A 139 -21.02 7.28 15.14
C VAL A 139 -21.09 5.75 15.31
N PRO A 140 -21.80 5.18 16.31
CA PRO A 140 -21.90 3.72 16.44
C PRO A 140 -22.56 3.04 15.24
N ASP A 141 -23.71 3.55 14.78
CA ASP A 141 -24.41 3.02 13.61
C ASP A 141 -23.58 3.21 12.33
N GLY A 142 -22.94 4.37 12.20
CA GLY A 142 -22.01 4.67 11.12
C GLY A 142 -20.81 3.73 11.07
N THR A 143 -20.33 3.29 12.24
CA THR A 143 -19.23 2.32 12.35
C THR A 143 -19.64 0.99 11.72
N ALA A 144 -20.82 0.47 12.07
CA ALA A 144 -21.30 -0.81 11.54
C ALA A 144 -21.49 -0.77 10.00
N LEU A 145 -22.04 0.34 9.50
CA LEU A 145 -22.19 0.57 8.07
C LEU A 145 -20.84 0.68 7.36
N TYR A 146 -19.89 1.42 7.93
CA TYR A 146 -18.57 1.57 7.34
C TYR A 146 -17.78 0.25 7.32
N VAL A 147 -17.85 -0.53 8.40
CA VAL A 147 -17.18 -1.84 8.49
C VAL A 147 -17.74 -2.82 7.45
N SER A 148 -19.05 -2.80 7.21
CA SER A 148 -19.67 -3.70 6.22
C SER A 148 -19.47 -3.28 4.77
N ASN A 149 -19.24 -1.98 4.49
CA ASN A 149 -19.27 -1.46 3.13
C ASN A 149 -17.94 -0.84 2.64
N CYS A 150 -17.10 -0.31 3.53
CA CYS A 150 -16.02 0.62 3.14
C CYS A 150 -14.63 0.18 3.62
N VAL A 151 -14.53 -0.43 4.80
CA VAL A 151 -13.27 -0.57 5.55
C VAL A 151 -12.19 -1.34 4.80
N PHE A 152 -12.55 -2.37 4.02
CA PHE A 152 -11.56 -3.20 3.32
C PHE A 152 -10.92 -2.51 2.10
N CYS A 153 -11.50 -1.41 1.63
CA CYS A 153 -10.91 -0.59 0.57
C CYS A 153 -10.24 0.66 1.15
N HIS A 154 -10.93 1.38 2.04
CA HIS A 154 -10.49 2.69 2.51
C HIS A 154 -9.69 2.67 3.82
N GLY A 155 -9.66 1.53 4.52
CA GLY A 155 -9.07 1.43 5.87
C GLY A 155 -9.88 2.19 6.92
N VAL A 156 -9.32 2.35 8.11
CA VAL A 156 -9.92 3.15 9.18
C VAL A 156 -9.58 4.63 8.95
N PRO A 157 -10.58 5.54 8.90
CA PRO A 157 -10.35 6.96 8.62
C PRO A 157 -9.33 7.61 9.56
N GLY A 158 -8.28 8.20 9.02
CA GLY A 158 -7.26 8.96 9.75
C GLY A 158 -6.25 8.10 10.53
N VAL A 159 -6.63 6.89 10.93
CA VAL A 159 -5.71 5.92 11.54
C VAL A 159 -4.80 5.30 10.49
N ASP A 160 -5.38 4.83 9.38
CA ASP A 160 -4.64 4.38 8.22
C ASP A 160 -4.30 5.56 7.32
N ARG A 161 -3.08 5.59 6.77
CA ARG A 161 -2.63 6.69 5.91
C ARG A 161 -3.14 6.59 4.47
N GLY A 162 -3.77 5.48 4.09
CA GLY A 162 -4.11 5.16 2.70
C GLY A 162 -2.98 4.43 1.98
N GLY A 163 -3.35 3.62 0.99
CA GLY A 163 -2.43 2.86 0.16
C GLY A 163 -2.53 3.29 -1.29
N ASN A 164 -2.91 2.38 -2.16
CA ASN A 164 -3.31 2.71 -3.53
C ASN A 164 -4.78 3.18 -3.63
N ILE A 165 -5.57 3.01 -2.57
CA ILE A 165 -6.88 3.65 -2.39
C ILE A 165 -6.74 4.81 -1.38
N PRO A 166 -7.34 5.99 -1.64
CA PRO A 166 -7.35 7.09 -0.68
C PRO A 166 -8.08 6.73 0.62
N ASN A 167 -7.48 7.06 1.76
CA ASN A 167 -8.16 6.98 3.06
C ASN A 167 -9.09 8.19 3.25
N LEU A 168 -10.33 7.94 3.67
CA LEU A 168 -11.36 9.00 3.77
C LEU A 168 -11.06 10.03 4.86
N GLY A 169 -10.28 9.68 5.89
CA GLY A 169 -9.87 10.62 6.93
C GLY A 169 -8.85 11.67 6.45
N TYR A 170 -8.24 11.49 5.28
CA TYR A 170 -7.34 12.46 4.66
C TYR A 170 -7.91 13.06 3.37
N SER A 171 -9.22 12.92 3.17
CA SER A 171 -9.93 13.57 2.07
C SER A 171 -10.25 15.03 2.41
N GLU A 172 -10.46 15.84 1.38
CA GLU A 172 -10.94 17.21 1.58
C GLU A 172 -12.29 17.20 2.30
N GLN A 173 -12.55 18.22 3.14
CA GLN A 173 -13.80 18.38 3.86
C GLN A 173 -15.02 18.26 2.93
N ALA A 174 -14.94 18.87 1.75
CA ALA A 174 -16.03 18.89 0.79
C ALA A 174 -16.38 17.50 0.26
N VAL A 175 -15.41 16.58 0.17
CA VAL A 175 -15.64 15.19 -0.26
C VAL A 175 -16.51 14.48 0.76
N ILE A 176 -16.20 14.63 2.05
CA ILE A 176 -16.96 13.97 3.12
C ILE A 176 -18.30 14.67 3.37
N ALA A 177 -18.35 16.00 3.27
CA ALA A 177 -19.60 16.74 3.40
C ALA A 177 -20.63 16.37 2.32
N ASN A 178 -20.17 16.03 1.11
CA ASN A 178 -21.00 15.63 -0.04
C ASN A 178 -20.81 14.15 -0.40
N LEU A 179 -20.67 13.27 0.59
CA LEU A 179 -20.33 11.86 0.39
C LEU A 179 -21.31 11.13 -0.53
N ASP A 180 -22.60 11.50 -0.49
CA ASP A 180 -23.68 11.01 -1.34
C ASP A 180 -23.32 11.12 -2.83
N ARG A 181 -22.69 12.22 -3.25
CA ARG A 181 -22.27 12.46 -4.64
C ARG A 181 -21.19 11.50 -5.11
N PHE A 182 -20.48 10.84 -4.20
CA PHE A 182 -19.40 9.91 -4.52
C PHE A 182 -19.84 8.46 -4.40
N VAL A 183 -20.62 8.11 -3.36
CA VAL A 183 -21.08 6.73 -3.14
C VAL A 183 -22.17 6.30 -4.14
N TYR A 184 -22.89 7.26 -4.73
CA TYR A 184 -23.87 7.00 -5.79
C TYR A 184 -23.36 7.36 -7.19
N SER A 185 -22.04 7.50 -7.36
CA SER A 185 -21.45 7.97 -8.62
C SER A 185 -21.06 6.84 -9.56
N ALA A 186 -21.72 6.78 -10.72
CA ALA A 186 -21.30 5.92 -11.81
C ALA A 186 -19.90 6.27 -12.36
N GLU A 187 -19.49 7.55 -12.29
CA GLU A 187 -18.15 7.98 -12.71
C GLU A 187 -17.06 7.45 -11.77
N MET A 188 -17.34 7.37 -10.48
CA MET A 188 -16.44 6.72 -9.51
C MET A 188 -16.36 5.20 -9.76
N GLY A 189 -17.45 4.60 -10.27
CA GLY A 189 -17.48 3.22 -10.77
C GLY A 189 -16.38 2.90 -11.80
N LYS A 190 -16.09 3.82 -12.72
CA LYS A 190 -15.01 3.66 -13.71
C LYS A 190 -13.61 3.58 -13.09
N LYS A 191 -13.46 4.03 -11.84
CA LYS A 191 -12.22 3.97 -11.05
C LYS A 191 -12.23 2.81 -10.04
N GLY A 192 -13.25 1.96 -10.06
CA GLY A 192 -13.38 0.80 -9.17
C GLY A 192 -14.08 1.07 -7.84
N MET A 193 -14.60 2.28 -7.60
CA MET A 193 -15.44 2.56 -6.42
C MET A 193 -16.87 2.05 -6.68
N PRO A 194 -17.41 1.10 -5.88
CA PRO A 194 -18.73 0.57 -6.12
C PRO A 194 -19.84 1.62 -6.06
N ASP A 195 -20.87 1.45 -6.88
CA ASP A 195 -22.12 2.21 -6.78
C ASP A 195 -23.02 1.60 -5.69
N PHE A 196 -23.39 2.45 -4.73
CA PHE A 196 -24.26 2.12 -3.60
C PHE A 196 -25.72 2.54 -3.80
N THR A 197 -26.10 2.96 -5.01
CA THR A 197 -27.50 3.25 -5.35
C THR A 197 -28.39 2.05 -5.03
N GLY A 198 -29.40 2.26 -4.18
CA GLY A 198 -30.30 1.20 -3.71
C GLY A 198 -29.70 0.23 -2.68
N LYS A 199 -28.45 0.45 -2.24
CA LYS A 199 -27.77 -0.36 -1.20
C LYS A 199 -27.54 0.41 0.09
N LEU A 200 -27.31 1.71 -0.02
CA LEU A 200 -27.28 2.64 1.11
C LEU A 200 -28.34 3.71 0.90
N SER A 201 -29.11 4.02 1.94
CA SER A 201 -30.01 5.16 1.99
C SER A 201 -29.27 6.45 2.36
N ALA A 202 -29.88 7.60 2.11
CA ALA A 202 -29.29 8.90 2.45
C ALA A 202 -28.98 9.03 3.96
N ASP A 203 -29.84 8.50 4.83
CA ASP A 203 -29.62 8.49 6.28
C ASP A 203 -28.42 7.64 6.69
N GLU A 204 -28.22 6.49 6.04
CA GLU A 204 -27.04 5.64 6.26
C GLU A 204 -25.75 6.32 5.79
N VAL A 205 -25.80 7.11 4.72
CA VAL A 205 -24.66 7.92 4.28
C VAL A 205 -24.31 9.00 5.31
N GLU A 206 -25.31 9.65 5.93
CA GLU A 206 -25.06 10.61 7.02
C GLU A 206 -24.43 9.95 8.26
N LYS A 207 -24.86 8.73 8.60
CA LYS A 207 -24.22 7.94 9.66
C LYS A 207 -22.76 7.61 9.33
N ILE A 208 -22.46 7.24 8.09
CA ILE A 208 -21.08 7.01 7.63
C ILE A 208 -20.24 8.29 7.72
N LYS A 209 -20.80 9.45 7.33
CA LYS A 209 -20.13 10.76 7.47
C LYS A 209 -19.79 11.06 8.93
N ALA A 210 -20.74 10.81 9.84
CA ALA A 210 -20.52 10.94 11.28
C ALA A 210 -19.37 10.06 11.78
N PHE A 211 -19.30 8.80 11.35
CA PHE A 211 -18.19 7.91 11.69
C PHE A 211 -16.84 8.41 11.15
N ILE A 212 -16.78 8.85 9.89
CA ILE A 212 -15.52 9.33 9.28
C ILE A 212 -15.00 10.56 10.03
N GLN A 213 -15.83 11.59 10.21
CA GLN A 213 -15.41 12.82 10.90
C GLN A 213 -15.15 12.57 12.39
N GLY A 214 -15.99 11.80 13.06
CA GLY A 214 -15.83 11.48 14.48
C GLY A 214 -14.55 10.70 14.76
N THR A 215 -14.17 9.77 13.88
CA THR A 215 -12.91 9.02 14.00
C THR A 215 -11.71 9.96 13.83
N ALA A 216 -11.76 10.85 12.84
CA ALA A 216 -10.71 11.84 12.60
C ALA A 216 -10.55 12.81 13.80
N ASP A 217 -11.65 13.26 14.39
CA ASP A 217 -11.61 14.14 15.57
C ASP A 217 -11.05 13.42 16.80
N ALA A 218 -11.38 12.14 16.99
CA ALA A 218 -10.91 11.35 18.13
C ALA A 218 -9.39 11.16 18.17
N ILE A 219 -8.72 11.13 17.01
CA ILE A 219 -7.27 10.92 16.91
C ILE A 219 -6.48 12.22 16.67
N ARG A 220 -7.16 13.36 16.53
CA ARG A 220 -6.51 14.62 16.22
C ARG A 220 -5.54 15.00 17.36
N PRO A 221 -4.28 15.36 17.05
CA PRO A 221 -3.36 15.86 18.06
C PRO A 221 -3.97 17.07 18.79
N LYS A 222 -3.83 17.07 20.13
CA LYS A 222 -4.25 18.20 20.98
C LYS A 222 -3.21 19.31 20.99
#